data_AF-A0A3B4FBF3-F1
#
_entry.id   AF-A0A3B4FBF3-F1
#
_cell.length_a   1.000
_cell.length_b   1.000
_cell.length_c   1.000
_cell.angle_alpha   90.00
_cell.angle_beta   90.00
_cell.angle_gamma   90.00
#
_symmetry.space_group_name_H-M   'P 1'
#
loop_
_entity.id
_entity.type
_entity.pdbx_description
1 polymer ?
#
loop_
_entity_poly.entity_id
_entity_poly.type
_entity_poly.pdbx_seq_one_letter_code
_entity_poly.pdbx_strand_id
1 'polypeptide(L)'
;PKRCLPIQPCGNLSSFPLLFHPSTKGSQIVMDMSQRTVKRQASFCNAITFSNRPIAVYEQVRLKVNDCCWSGALRLGFTSKDPSRINPDTLPKYACPDLVSQSGFWAKALPEELSNEGNVISFWVDKKGRVFYRINDSSPILFFSGVHVSEPLWALIDVYGLTRGVQLLGDSPFSNHPESPTFPSCSSSWSDECTICYENAVDTVLYACGHMCLCYACGLKLKKMANACCPICRRTIKDIIKTYRSTLDRLRVQSGSGTLNSTIKAF
;
A
#
# COMPACT_ATOMS: atom_id res chain seq x y z
N PRO A 1 38.24 16.27 26.64
CA PRO A 1 36.96 16.94 26.32
C PRO A 1 36.70 16.98 24.80
N LYS A 2 36.12 15.92 24.25
CA LYS A 2 35.67 15.88 22.84
C LYS A 2 34.21 16.34 22.82
N ARG A 3 33.95 17.48 22.19
CA ARG A 3 32.60 18.07 22.06
C ARG A 3 31.73 17.14 21.20
N CYS A 4 30.66 16.60 21.77
CA CYS A 4 29.57 15.99 21.02
C CYS A 4 28.90 17.06 20.14
N LEU A 5 28.70 16.75 18.86
CA LEU A 5 27.86 17.55 17.99
C LEU A 5 26.38 17.32 18.35
N PRO A 6 25.56 18.37 18.35
CA PRO A 6 24.13 18.25 18.66
C PRO A 6 23.41 17.44 17.58
N ILE A 7 22.59 16.50 18.03
CA ILE A 7 21.64 15.73 17.22
C ILE A 7 20.75 16.72 16.47
N GLN A 8 20.78 16.68 15.13
CA GLN A 8 19.87 17.45 14.30
C GLN A 8 18.42 16.97 14.54
N PRO A 9 17.43 17.89 14.64
CA PRO A 9 16.03 17.50 14.74
C PRO A 9 15.62 16.69 13.51
N CYS A 10 14.92 15.57 13.75
CA CYS A 10 14.39 14.68 12.71
C CYS A 10 13.63 15.49 11.65
N GLY A 11 14.19 15.53 10.43
CA GLY A 11 13.44 15.92 9.24
C GLY A 11 12.20 15.04 9.11
N ASN A 12 11.13 15.60 8.56
CA ASN A 12 9.79 15.02 8.51
C ASN A 12 9.80 13.64 7.77
N LEU A 13 10.07 12.54 8.48
CA LEU A 13 10.22 11.18 7.93
C LEU A 13 9.01 10.73 7.10
N SER A 14 7.84 11.28 7.39
CA SER A 14 6.59 11.10 6.65
C SER A 14 6.60 11.69 5.22
N SER A 15 7.61 12.48 4.84
CA SER A 15 7.70 13.07 3.49
C SER A 15 8.10 12.06 2.41
N PHE A 16 8.70 10.92 2.81
CA PHE A 16 9.07 9.85 1.89
C PHE A 16 8.05 8.72 1.93
N PRO A 17 7.66 8.17 0.76
CA PRO A 17 6.69 7.10 0.71
C PRO A 17 7.20 5.88 1.48
N LEU A 18 6.33 5.31 2.30
CA LEU A 18 6.60 4.05 2.97
C LEU A 18 6.51 2.91 1.95
N LEU A 19 7.62 2.24 1.70
CA LEU A 19 7.78 1.13 0.76
C LEU A 19 8.43 -0.06 1.48
N PHE A 20 8.45 -1.21 0.83
CA PHE A 20 9.26 -2.34 1.27
C PHE A 20 10.72 -2.11 0.92
N HIS A 21 11.62 -2.57 1.79
CA HIS A 21 13.06 -2.48 1.55
C HIS A 21 13.48 -3.37 0.36
N PRO A 22 14.24 -2.85 -0.62
CA PRO A 22 14.41 -3.53 -1.92
C PRO A 22 15.25 -4.81 -1.87
N SER A 23 16.29 -4.84 -1.02
CA SER A 23 17.29 -5.93 -1.01
C SER A 23 17.15 -6.87 0.18
N THR A 24 17.00 -6.33 1.38
CA THR A 24 16.85 -7.11 2.61
C THR A 24 15.44 -7.70 2.73
N LYS A 25 15.26 -8.91 2.20
CA LYS A 25 14.01 -9.66 2.21
C LYS A 25 14.28 -11.15 2.13
N GLY A 26 13.31 -11.94 2.60
CA GLY A 26 13.37 -13.39 2.49
C GLY A 26 13.41 -13.88 1.04
N SER A 27 14.03 -15.03 0.83
CA SER A 27 14.29 -15.62 -0.50
C SER A 27 13.03 -15.96 -1.29
N GLN A 28 11.87 -16.07 -0.63
CA GLN A 28 10.60 -16.35 -1.29
C GLN A 28 9.81 -15.09 -1.64
N ILE A 29 10.32 -13.90 -1.32
CA ILE A 29 9.65 -12.63 -1.61
C ILE A 29 9.96 -12.15 -3.02
N VAL A 30 8.89 -12.04 -3.81
CA VAL A 30 8.86 -11.29 -5.07
C VAL A 30 8.20 -9.94 -4.79
N MET A 31 8.78 -8.88 -5.32
CA MET A 31 8.33 -7.51 -5.11
C MET A 31 7.98 -6.88 -6.45
N ASP A 32 6.98 -6.00 -6.47
CA ASP A 32 6.67 -5.21 -7.66
C ASP A 32 7.71 -4.10 -7.89
N MET A 33 7.74 -3.54 -9.10
CA MET A 33 8.69 -2.47 -9.47
C MET A 33 8.52 -1.21 -8.61
N SER A 34 7.33 -1.00 -8.04
CA SER A 34 7.02 0.13 -7.17
C SER A 34 7.44 -0.07 -5.72
N GLN A 35 7.88 -1.27 -5.34
CA GLN A 35 8.22 -1.68 -3.98
C GLN A 35 7.08 -1.50 -2.97
N ARG A 36 5.83 -1.45 -3.46
CA ARG A 36 4.63 -1.32 -2.63
C ARG A 36 3.97 -2.64 -2.36
N THR A 37 4.20 -3.65 -3.20
CA THR A 37 3.55 -4.94 -3.10
C THR A 37 4.59 -6.04 -3.02
N VAL A 38 4.46 -6.90 -2.02
CA VAL A 38 5.25 -8.13 -1.90
C VAL A 38 4.33 -9.32 -2.00
N LYS A 39 4.81 -10.36 -2.68
CA LYS A 39 4.17 -11.66 -2.79
C LYS A 39 5.16 -12.75 -2.46
N ARG A 40 4.71 -13.77 -1.74
CA ARG A 40 5.48 -14.99 -1.53
C ARG A 40 5.26 -15.92 -2.72
N GLN A 41 6.34 -16.27 -3.44
CA GLN A 41 6.24 -17.05 -4.67
C GLN A 41 5.96 -18.53 -4.39
N ALA A 42 6.66 -19.13 -3.43
CA ALA A 42 6.47 -20.52 -3.02
C ALA A 42 6.74 -20.70 -1.51
N SER A 43 6.55 -21.93 -1.03
CA SER A 43 6.67 -22.29 0.39
C SER A 43 5.65 -21.57 1.30
N PHE A 44 5.80 -21.75 2.61
CA PHE A 44 5.04 -21.09 3.67
C PHE A 44 5.94 -20.20 4.57
N CYS A 45 7.23 -20.07 4.22
CA CYS A 45 8.27 -19.43 5.04
C CYS A 45 9.30 -18.67 4.17
N ASN A 46 10.38 -18.14 4.79
CA ASN A 46 11.40 -17.31 4.14
C ASN A 46 10.80 -16.04 3.49
N ALA A 47 9.90 -15.39 4.22
CA ALA A 47 9.06 -14.31 3.71
C ALA A 47 9.09 -13.04 4.56
N ILE A 48 10.18 -12.86 5.32
CA ILE A 48 10.42 -11.66 6.12
C ILE A 48 10.76 -10.49 5.21
N THR A 49 10.16 -9.34 5.48
CA THR A 49 10.38 -8.08 4.79
C THR A 49 10.45 -6.94 5.80
N PHE A 50 11.03 -5.81 5.38
CA PHE A 50 11.18 -4.62 6.22
C PHE A 50 10.71 -3.37 5.47
N SER A 51 10.45 -2.28 6.19
CA SER A 51 10.25 -0.97 5.55
C SER A 51 11.56 -0.42 4.97
N ASN A 52 11.47 0.36 3.90
CA ASN A 52 12.63 1.03 3.27
C ASN A 52 13.19 2.19 4.12
N ARG A 53 12.43 2.68 5.10
CA ARG A 53 12.82 3.78 5.99
C ARG A 53 12.35 3.53 7.43
N PRO A 54 12.90 4.27 8.41
CA PRO A 54 12.35 4.30 9.75
C PRO A 54 10.90 4.79 9.79
N ILE A 55 10.14 4.27 10.74
CA ILE A 55 8.75 4.59 11.07
C ILE A 55 8.76 5.50 12.29
N ALA A 56 8.09 6.64 12.20
CA ALA A 56 7.94 7.52 13.35
C ALA A 56 7.00 6.90 14.40
N VAL A 57 7.17 7.26 15.66
CA VAL A 57 6.22 6.86 16.72
C VAL A 57 4.84 7.41 16.36
N TYR A 58 3.80 6.59 16.52
CA TYR A 58 2.42 6.81 16.08
C TYR A 58 2.16 6.80 14.56
N GLU A 59 3.19 6.72 13.73
CA GLU A 59 3.00 6.51 12.29
C GLU A 59 2.38 5.13 12.04
N GLN A 60 1.32 5.08 11.24
CA GLN A 60 0.60 3.83 10.96
C GLN A 60 1.18 3.16 9.73
N VAL A 61 1.72 1.97 9.91
CA VAL A 61 2.06 1.08 8.81
C VAL A 61 0.78 0.38 8.35
N ARG A 62 0.31 0.74 7.17
CA ARG A 62 -0.96 0.25 6.61
C ARG A 62 -0.70 -0.81 5.53
N LEU A 63 -1.20 -2.01 5.75
CA LEU A 63 -1.03 -3.17 4.87
C LEU A 63 -2.39 -3.62 4.35
N LYS A 64 -2.58 -3.63 3.03
CA LYS A 64 -3.72 -4.30 2.41
C LYS A 64 -3.35 -5.74 2.08
N VAL A 65 -4.20 -6.69 2.47
CA VAL A 65 -4.06 -8.10 2.08
C VAL A 65 -4.62 -8.26 0.66
N ASN A 66 -3.81 -8.75 -0.28
CA ASN A 66 -4.15 -8.78 -1.71
C ASN A 66 -4.42 -10.17 -2.28
N ASP A 67 -3.92 -11.24 -1.64
CA ASP A 67 -4.06 -12.60 -2.16
C ASP A 67 -4.12 -13.57 -0.97
N CYS A 68 -5.35 -13.93 -0.56
CA CYS A 68 -5.62 -14.80 0.58
C CYS A 68 -6.10 -16.19 0.16
N CYS A 69 -5.58 -16.74 -0.94
CA CYS A 69 -6.00 -18.08 -1.36
C CYS A 69 -5.57 -19.24 -0.42
N TRP A 70 -5.39 -19.02 0.90
CA TRP A 70 -6.19 -19.60 2.02
C TRP A 70 -5.53 -19.20 3.38
N SER A 71 -5.97 -19.74 4.54
CA SER A 71 -5.70 -19.22 5.90
C SER A 71 -4.22 -19.19 6.34
N GLY A 72 -3.76 -18.07 6.90
CA GLY A 72 -2.43 -17.97 7.48
C GLY A 72 -2.23 -16.68 8.28
N ALA A 73 -1.39 -16.77 9.31
CA ALA A 73 -1.11 -15.66 10.22
C ALA A 73 0.05 -14.79 9.72
N LEU A 74 -0.25 -13.59 9.23
CA LEU A 74 0.74 -12.53 9.11
C LEU A 74 1.42 -12.30 10.45
N ARG A 75 2.75 -12.08 10.46
CA ARG A 75 3.43 -11.63 11.68
C ARG A 75 3.95 -10.23 11.46
N LEU A 76 3.64 -9.35 12.41
CA LEU A 76 3.92 -7.93 12.32
C LEU A 76 4.71 -7.47 13.54
N GLY A 77 5.54 -6.46 13.34
CA GLY A 77 6.19 -5.75 14.42
C GLY A 77 7.25 -4.78 13.93
N PHE A 78 8.33 -4.67 14.68
CA PHE A 78 9.36 -3.66 14.47
C PHE A 78 10.76 -4.23 14.70
N THR A 79 11.75 -3.56 14.13
CA THR A 79 13.16 -3.78 14.44
C THR A 79 13.88 -2.46 14.63
N SER A 80 14.89 -2.43 15.52
CA SER A 80 15.84 -1.32 15.63
C SER A 80 17.12 -1.54 14.81
N LYS A 81 17.18 -2.65 14.05
CA LYS A 81 18.27 -2.93 13.11
C LYS A 81 17.93 -2.31 11.76
N ASP A 82 18.80 -1.45 11.27
CA ASP A 82 18.70 -0.88 9.92
C ASP A 82 18.75 -2.01 8.87
N PRO A 83 17.67 -2.25 8.10
CA PRO A 83 17.61 -3.31 7.10
C PRO A 83 18.74 -3.21 6.06
N SER A 84 19.24 -2.02 5.76
CA SER A 84 20.35 -1.79 4.83
C SER A 84 21.67 -2.45 5.29
N ARG A 85 21.76 -2.81 6.57
CA ARG A 85 22.93 -3.41 7.22
C ARG A 85 22.76 -4.90 7.53
N ILE A 86 21.59 -5.45 7.26
CA ILE A 86 21.29 -6.88 7.47
C ILE A 86 21.64 -7.64 6.20
N ASN A 87 22.39 -8.73 6.32
CA ASN A 87 22.65 -9.61 5.17
C ASN A 87 21.39 -10.45 4.87
N PRO A 88 20.77 -10.33 3.67
CA PRO A 88 19.56 -11.09 3.31
C PRO A 88 19.75 -12.61 3.38
N ASP A 89 20.94 -13.12 3.09
CA ASP A 89 21.23 -14.57 3.11
C ASP A 89 21.26 -15.15 4.54
N THR A 90 21.36 -14.27 5.55
CA THR A 90 21.36 -14.66 6.96
C THR A 90 19.98 -14.56 7.60
N LEU A 91 18.96 -14.12 6.86
CA LEU A 91 17.60 -14.06 7.38
C LEU A 91 17.10 -15.48 7.70
N PRO A 92 16.52 -15.70 8.89
CA PRO A 92 15.98 -17.00 9.25
C PRO A 92 14.69 -17.30 8.49
N LYS A 93 14.19 -18.54 8.65
CA LYS A 93 12.96 -18.98 7.99
C LYS A 93 11.71 -18.25 8.52
N TYR A 94 11.72 -17.86 9.79
CA TYR A 94 10.55 -17.32 10.48
C TYR A 94 10.90 -16.07 11.29
N ALA A 95 9.98 -15.09 11.36
CA ALA A 95 10.14 -13.99 12.30
C ALA A 95 10.00 -14.47 13.76
N CYS A 96 9.00 -15.31 14.02
CA CYS A 96 8.77 -15.93 15.32
C CYS A 96 9.03 -17.44 15.22
N PRO A 97 9.87 -18.04 16.07
CA PRO A 97 10.63 -17.41 17.16
C PRO A 97 11.98 -16.81 16.72
N ASP A 98 12.49 -17.13 15.54
CA ASP A 98 13.92 -16.99 15.21
C ASP A 98 14.45 -15.55 15.28
N LEU A 99 13.81 -14.58 14.61
CA LEU A 99 14.22 -13.18 14.67
C LEU A 99 13.93 -12.56 16.04
N VAL A 100 12.76 -12.83 16.61
CA VAL A 100 12.34 -12.25 17.91
C VAL A 100 13.24 -12.71 19.06
N SER A 101 13.93 -13.85 18.93
CA SER A 101 14.94 -14.29 19.90
C SER A 101 16.21 -13.42 19.90
N GLN A 102 16.42 -12.62 18.86
CA GLN A 102 17.58 -11.74 18.71
C GLN A 102 17.28 -10.34 19.24
N SER A 103 18.30 -9.66 19.77
CA SER A 103 18.13 -8.29 20.28
C SER A 103 17.79 -7.29 19.17
N GLY A 104 16.80 -6.44 19.44
CA GLY A 104 16.37 -5.41 18.49
C GLY A 104 15.32 -5.88 17.47
N PHE A 105 14.65 -7.00 17.70
CA PHE A 105 13.53 -7.47 16.89
C PHE A 105 12.33 -7.79 17.77
N TRP A 106 11.14 -7.34 17.36
CA TRP A 106 9.90 -7.60 18.06
C TRP A 106 8.81 -7.88 17.03
N ALA A 107 8.16 -9.05 17.11
CA ALA A 107 7.06 -9.39 16.21
C ALA A 107 6.11 -10.37 16.90
N LYS A 108 4.86 -10.36 16.46
CA LYS A 108 3.83 -11.29 16.92
C LYS A 108 2.95 -11.71 15.76
N ALA A 109 2.43 -12.94 15.81
CA ALA A 109 1.45 -13.43 14.85
C ALA A 109 0.11 -12.73 15.08
N LEU A 110 -0.51 -12.27 13.99
CA LEU A 110 -1.91 -11.87 14.00
C LEU A 110 -2.81 -13.12 13.98
N PRO A 111 -4.01 -13.04 14.59
CA PRO A 111 -5.03 -14.06 14.39
C PRO A 111 -5.34 -14.24 12.89
N GLU A 112 -5.46 -15.49 12.43
CA GLU A 112 -5.59 -15.83 11.01
C GLU A 112 -6.85 -15.22 10.40
N GLU A 113 -7.93 -15.15 11.19
CA GLU A 113 -9.23 -14.59 10.83
C GLU A 113 -9.19 -13.10 10.47
N LEU A 114 -8.11 -12.40 10.80
CA LEU A 114 -7.93 -10.98 10.51
C LEU A 114 -7.13 -10.72 9.23
N SER A 115 -6.62 -11.78 8.61
CA SER A 115 -5.75 -11.73 7.42
C SER A 115 -6.50 -12.06 6.12
N ASN A 116 -7.80 -11.72 6.05
CA ASN A 116 -8.64 -11.95 4.87
C ASN A 116 -8.30 -10.97 3.75
N GLU A 117 -8.45 -11.40 2.49
CA GLU A 117 -8.25 -10.54 1.32
C GLU A 117 -9.13 -9.29 1.39
N GLY A 118 -8.53 -8.16 0.99
CA GLY A 118 -9.15 -6.85 1.05
C GLY A 118 -9.06 -6.19 2.42
N ASN A 119 -8.73 -6.91 3.51
CA ASN A 119 -8.56 -6.30 4.81
C ASN A 119 -7.36 -5.35 4.80
N VAL A 120 -7.52 -4.21 5.44
CA VAL A 120 -6.47 -3.23 5.68
C VAL A 120 -6.05 -3.32 7.13
N ILE A 121 -4.83 -3.76 7.37
CA ILE A 121 -4.26 -3.89 8.70
C ILE A 121 -3.38 -2.66 8.93
N SER A 122 -3.72 -1.83 9.90
CA SER A 122 -2.86 -0.71 10.30
C SER A 122 -2.24 -1.03 11.65
N PHE A 123 -0.92 -0.93 11.78
CA PHE A 123 -0.23 -1.11 13.07
C PHE A 123 0.78 -0.01 13.32
N TRP A 124 0.98 0.34 14.60
CA TRP A 124 1.87 1.42 15.03
C TRP A 124 2.36 1.18 16.45
N VAL A 125 3.42 1.88 16.84
CA VAL A 125 3.97 1.89 18.19
C VAL A 125 3.74 3.24 18.85
N ASP A 126 3.46 3.26 20.15
CA ASP A 126 3.36 4.49 20.94
C ASP A 126 4.67 4.84 21.68
N LYS A 127 4.72 6.02 22.32
CA LYS A 127 5.88 6.47 23.10
C LYS A 127 6.24 5.58 24.30
N LYS A 128 5.36 4.67 24.72
CA LYS A 128 5.59 3.72 25.82
C LYS A 128 6.08 2.36 25.30
N GLY A 129 6.32 2.21 23.99
CA GLY A 129 6.74 0.94 23.41
C GLY A 129 5.62 -0.09 23.31
N ARG A 130 4.35 0.35 23.34
CA ARG A 130 3.18 -0.49 23.13
C ARG A 130 2.80 -0.48 21.66
N VAL A 131 2.63 -1.66 21.09
CA VAL A 131 2.22 -1.84 19.70
C VAL A 131 0.72 -2.05 19.65
N PHE A 132 0.06 -1.29 18.78
CA PHE A 132 -1.36 -1.42 18.51
C PHE A 132 -1.55 -1.84 17.06
N TYR A 133 -2.66 -2.52 16.78
CA TYR A 133 -3.14 -2.72 15.44
C TYR A 133 -4.64 -2.43 15.36
N ARG A 134 -5.14 -2.21 14.14
CA ARG A 134 -6.56 -2.19 13.83
C ARG A 134 -6.79 -2.86 12.48
N ILE A 135 -7.99 -3.38 12.29
CA ILE A 135 -8.44 -3.95 11.03
C ILE A 135 -9.47 -3.01 10.42
N ASN A 136 -9.21 -2.53 9.21
CA ASN A 136 -9.99 -1.49 8.54
C ASN A 136 -10.15 -0.28 9.48
N ASP A 137 -11.40 0.16 9.70
CA ASP A 137 -11.74 1.29 10.57
C ASP A 137 -12.21 0.87 11.96
N SER A 138 -11.87 -0.35 12.39
CA SER A 138 -12.18 -0.81 13.74
C SER A 138 -11.37 -0.08 14.82
N SER A 139 -11.83 -0.20 16.06
CA SER A 139 -11.14 0.32 17.23
C SER A 139 -9.72 -0.27 17.34
N PRO A 140 -8.71 0.54 17.71
CA PRO A 140 -7.37 0.05 18.01
C PRO A 140 -7.35 -1.04 19.08
N ILE A 141 -6.59 -2.11 18.83
CA ILE A 141 -6.38 -3.24 19.74
C ILE A 141 -4.91 -3.26 20.15
N LEU A 142 -4.65 -3.44 21.45
CA LEU A 142 -3.28 -3.63 21.96
C LEU A 142 -2.74 -4.97 21.45
N PHE A 143 -1.59 -4.95 20.76
CA PHE A 143 -1.00 -6.15 20.18
C PHE A 143 0.00 -6.83 21.13
N PHE A 144 1.00 -6.06 21.55
CA PHE A 144 2.05 -6.44 22.49
C PHE A 144 2.78 -5.18 23.00
N SER A 145 3.72 -5.35 23.93
CA SER A 145 4.49 -4.25 24.53
C SER A 145 5.96 -4.63 24.67
N GLY A 146 6.82 -3.65 24.96
CA GLY A 146 8.25 -3.87 25.19
C GLY A 146 9.14 -3.48 24.01
N VAL A 147 8.62 -2.76 23.02
CA VAL A 147 9.43 -2.21 21.93
C VAL A 147 10.22 -1.00 22.44
N HIS A 148 11.53 -0.99 22.20
CA HIS A 148 12.38 0.14 22.60
C HIS A 148 12.29 1.25 21.55
N VAL A 149 11.74 2.41 21.93
CA VAL A 149 11.48 3.55 21.03
C VAL A 149 12.53 4.67 21.13
N SER A 150 13.66 4.41 21.80
CA SER A 150 14.78 5.37 21.89
C SER A 150 15.60 5.46 20.60
N GLU A 151 15.55 4.41 19.77
CA GLU A 151 16.26 4.29 18.50
C GLU A 151 15.27 4.31 17.33
N PRO A 152 15.72 4.61 16.10
CA PRO A 152 14.90 4.47 14.90
C PRO A 152 14.37 3.03 14.76
N LEU A 153 13.11 2.91 14.35
CA LEU A 153 12.44 1.62 14.16
C LEU A 153 12.03 1.44 12.71
N TRP A 154 12.23 0.24 12.17
CA TRP A 154 11.71 -0.18 10.87
C TRP A 154 10.55 -1.14 11.08
N ALA A 155 9.57 -1.10 10.18
CA ALA A 155 8.49 -2.07 10.17
C ALA A 155 9.06 -3.45 9.82
N LEU A 156 8.62 -4.49 10.51
CA LEU A 156 8.93 -5.89 10.22
C LEU A 156 7.62 -6.59 9.84
N ILE A 157 7.59 -7.16 8.63
CA ILE A 157 6.43 -7.87 8.09
C ILE A 157 6.90 -9.24 7.60
N ASP A 158 6.43 -10.32 8.23
CA ASP A 158 6.64 -11.68 7.76
C ASP A 158 5.37 -12.18 7.08
N VAL A 159 5.44 -12.33 5.75
CA VAL A 159 4.37 -12.88 4.91
C VAL A 159 4.38 -14.40 5.03
N TYR A 160 4.14 -14.88 6.25
CA TYR A 160 4.19 -16.28 6.65
C TYR A 160 2.87 -17.02 6.34
N GLY A 161 2.90 -18.36 6.39
CA GLY A 161 1.70 -19.19 6.38
C GLY A 161 1.13 -19.36 4.99
N LEU A 162 -0.16 -19.21 4.78
CA LEU A 162 -0.78 -19.26 3.45
C LEU A 162 -1.18 -17.88 2.91
N THR A 163 -0.91 -16.79 3.63
CA THR A 163 -0.97 -15.43 3.06
C THR A 163 0.06 -15.32 1.92
N ARG A 164 -0.36 -14.88 0.73
CA ARG A 164 0.50 -14.86 -0.46
C ARG A 164 0.92 -13.48 -0.88
N GLY A 165 0.25 -12.43 -0.43
CA GLY A 165 0.69 -11.08 -0.76
C GLY A 165 0.05 -9.97 0.06
N VAL A 166 0.85 -8.95 0.32
CA VAL A 166 0.45 -7.72 1.01
C VAL A 166 0.97 -6.50 0.27
N GLN A 167 0.27 -5.38 0.43
CA GLN A 167 0.62 -4.10 -0.17
C GLN A 167 0.66 -3.01 0.89
N LEU A 168 1.76 -2.27 0.94
CA LEU A 168 1.86 -1.04 1.72
C LEU A 168 1.03 0.05 1.08
N LEU A 169 0.09 0.58 1.85
CA LEU A 169 -0.68 1.77 1.49
C LEU A 169 0.14 2.99 1.89
N GLY A 170 0.39 3.88 0.94
CA GLY A 170 1.05 5.15 1.24
C GLY A 170 0.08 6.11 1.92
N ASP A 171 0.56 6.84 2.92
CA ASP A 171 -0.13 8.02 3.40
C ASP A 171 -0.01 9.11 2.34
N SER A 172 -1.15 9.65 1.89
CA SER A 172 -1.14 11.03 1.42
C SER A 172 -0.79 11.89 2.64
N PRO A 173 0.15 12.86 2.54
CA PRO A 173 0.62 13.63 3.71
C PRO A 173 -0.43 14.58 4.33
N PHE A 174 -1.73 14.38 4.09
CA PHE A 174 -2.83 15.13 4.67
C PHE A 174 -3.97 14.17 5.04
N SER A 175 -3.88 13.56 6.22
CA SER A 175 -5.01 12.87 6.84
C SER A 175 -5.02 13.15 8.34
N ASN A 176 -5.05 14.44 8.68
CA ASN A 176 -5.45 14.92 10.00
C ASN A 176 -6.54 15.97 9.80
N HIS A 177 -7.79 15.54 9.59
CA HIS A 177 -9.00 16.22 10.04
C HIS A 177 -10.22 15.32 9.79
N PRO A 178 -11.19 15.25 10.73
CA PRO A 178 -12.45 14.59 10.48
C PRO A 178 -13.35 15.55 9.69
N GLU A 179 -13.50 15.34 8.38
CA GLU A 179 -14.52 16.04 7.58
C GLU A 179 -15.35 15.05 6.75
N SER A 180 -16.64 15.02 7.08
CA SER A 180 -17.86 14.95 6.27
C SER A 180 -17.87 14.14 4.95
N PRO A 181 -18.95 13.38 4.67
CA PRO A 181 -19.02 12.46 3.53
C PRO A 181 -19.08 13.24 2.22
N THR A 182 -17.98 13.24 1.48
CA THR A 182 -17.95 13.65 0.07
C THR A 182 -17.61 12.44 -0.80
N PHE A 183 -18.44 12.27 -1.83
CA PHE A 183 -18.42 11.13 -2.76
C PHE A 183 -17.03 10.89 -3.38
N PRO A 184 -16.65 9.63 -3.67
CA PRO A 184 -15.28 9.28 -4.02
C PRO A 184 -14.89 9.83 -5.40
N SER A 185 -14.11 10.91 -5.41
CA SER A 185 -13.34 11.36 -6.56
C SER A 185 -12.20 10.36 -6.79
N CYS A 186 -12.39 9.46 -7.74
CA CYS A 186 -11.39 8.49 -8.16
C CYS A 186 -10.26 9.20 -8.92
N SER A 187 -9.25 9.71 -8.21
CA SER A 187 -7.99 10.23 -8.79
C SER A 187 -6.88 9.19 -8.68
N SER A 188 -7.17 7.97 -9.10
CA SER A 188 -6.12 7.05 -9.51
C SER A 188 -5.47 7.59 -10.79
N SER A 189 -4.19 7.91 -10.73
CA SER A 189 -3.36 8.27 -11.88
C SER A 189 -3.15 7.05 -12.78
N TRP A 190 -4.19 6.67 -13.52
CA TRP A 190 -4.05 5.75 -14.65
C TRP A 190 -3.47 6.55 -15.82
N SER A 191 -2.53 5.94 -16.56
CA SER A 191 -2.00 6.53 -17.79
C SER A 191 -3.16 7.01 -18.66
N ASP A 192 -3.03 8.19 -19.28
CA ASP A 192 -4.05 8.73 -20.20
C ASP A 192 -4.16 7.90 -21.50
N GLU A 193 -3.43 6.78 -21.62
CA GLU A 193 -3.28 5.95 -22.81
C GLU A 193 -4.08 4.63 -22.71
N CYS A 194 -4.69 4.22 -23.82
CA CYS A 194 -5.46 2.99 -23.94
C CYS A 194 -4.59 1.75 -23.68
N THR A 195 -5.02 0.87 -22.78
CA THR A 195 -4.26 -0.35 -22.42
C THR A 195 -4.25 -1.44 -23.49
N ILE A 196 -4.98 -1.25 -24.60
CA ILE A 196 -5.00 -2.21 -25.72
C ILE A 196 -4.08 -1.75 -26.86
N CYS A 197 -4.23 -0.50 -27.32
CA CYS A 197 -3.45 0.00 -28.45
C CYS A 197 -2.22 0.81 -28.03
N TYR A 198 -2.17 1.32 -26.80
CA TYR A 198 -1.11 2.21 -26.30
C TYR A 198 -0.88 3.49 -27.14
N GLU A 199 -1.73 3.76 -28.14
CA GLU A 199 -1.61 4.90 -29.06
C GLU A 199 -2.63 6.00 -28.78
N ASN A 200 -3.87 5.61 -28.47
CA ASN A 200 -4.98 6.56 -28.33
C ASN A 200 -5.28 6.84 -26.86
N ALA A 201 -5.74 8.06 -26.58
CA ALA A 201 -6.12 8.44 -25.24
C ALA A 201 -7.35 7.65 -24.74
N VAL A 202 -7.43 7.45 -23.42
CA VAL A 202 -8.60 6.84 -22.77
C VAL A 202 -9.77 7.81 -22.81
N ASP A 203 -10.80 7.45 -23.57
CA ASP A 203 -12.04 8.23 -23.74
C ASP A 203 -13.29 7.35 -23.59
N THR A 204 -13.18 6.19 -22.93
CA THR A 204 -14.28 5.23 -22.80
C THR A 204 -14.39 4.64 -21.41
N VAL A 205 -15.63 4.63 -20.88
CA VAL A 205 -16.01 3.98 -19.62
C VAL A 205 -16.64 2.61 -19.93
N LEU A 206 -16.21 1.57 -19.21
CA LEU A 206 -16.80 0.24 -19.29
C LEU A 206 -18.01 0.11 -18.35
N TYR A 207 -19.22 0.02 -18.91
CA TYR A 207 -20.47 -0.09 -18.17
C TYR A 207 -20.50 -1.37 -17.31
N ALA A 208 -21.04 -1.25 -16.09
CA ALA A 208 -21.00 -2.21 -14.96
C ALA A 208 -19.71 -2.30 -14.13
N CYS A 209 -18.56 -1.76 -14.58
CA CYS A 209 -17.35 -1.68 -13.73
C CYS A 209 -16.75 -0.29 -13.58
N GLY A 210 -17.11 0.66 -14.46
CA GLY A 210 -16.67 2.05 -14.35
C GLY A 210 -15.22 2.30 -14.74
N HIS A 211 -14.43 1.26 -15.04
CA HIS A 211 -13.02 1.44 -15.41
C HIS A 211 -12.87 2.14 -16.75
N MET A 212 -12.06 3.20 -16.76
CA MET A 212 -11.62 3.93 -17.94
C MET A 212 -10.19 3.49 -18.29
N CYS A 213 -10.08 2.48 -19.14
CA CYS A 213 -8.78 1.89 -19.52
C CYS A 213 -8.60 1.77 -21.05
N LEU A 214 -9.62 2.14 -21.84
CA LEU A 214 -9.63 1.95 -23.29
C LEU A 214 -9.98 3.25 -24.01
N CYS A 215 -9.48 3.40 -25.23
CA CYS A 215 -10.07 4.30 -26.21
C CYS A 215 -11.34 3.69 -26.83
N TYR A 216 -12.20 4.51 -27.41
CA TYR A 216 -13.50 4.11 -27.92
C TYR A 216 -13.41 3.12 -29.07
N ALA A 217 -12.40 3.30 -29.93
CA ALA A 217 -12.13 2.36 -31.01
C ALA A 217 -11.76 0.95 -30.48
N CYS A 218 -10.93 0.87 -29.43
CA CYS A 218 -10.58 -0.40 -28.79
C CYS A 218 -11.74 -0.99 -28.00
N GLY A 219 -12.52 -0.15 -27.30
CA GLY A 219 -13.73 -0.56 -26.58
C GLY A 219 -14.77 -1.22 -27.50
N LEU A 220 -15.02 -0.63 -28.68
CA LEU A 220 -15.96 -1.18 -29.67
C LEU A 220 -15.49 -2.54 -30.23
N LYS A 221 -14.19 -2.70 -30.47
CA LYS A 221 -13.62 -3.98 -30.91
C LYS A 221 -13.77 -5.04 -29.82
N LEU A 222 -13.45 -4.67 -28.57
CA LEU A 222 -13.54 -5.57 -27.42
C LEU A 222 -14.98 -6.03 -27.16
N LYS A 223 -15.97 -5.13 -27.24
CA LYS A 223 -17.39 -5.45 -27.05
C LYS A 223 -17.93 -6.48 -28.05
N LYS A 224 -17.35 -6.58 -29.26
CA LYS A 224 -17.78 -7.53 -30.30
C LYS A 224 -17.29 -8.96 -30.06
N MET A 225 -16.40 -9.18 -29.10
CA MET A 225 -15.88 -10.52 -28.77
C MET A 225 -16.87 -11.28 -27.87
N ALA A 226 -17.04 -12.58 -28.10
CA ALA A 226 -18.01 -13.41 -27.35
C ALA A 226 -17.77 -13.44 -25.82
N ASN A 227 -16.53 -13.18 -25.37
CA ASN A 227 -16.13 -13.15 -23.97
C ASN A 227 -15.50 -11.79 -23.60
N ALA A 228 -16.15 -10.68 -23.96
CA ALA A 228 -15.66 -9.34 -23.69
C ALA A 228 -15.60 -9.05 -22.18
N CYS A 229 -14.38 -8.93 -21.63
CA CYS A 229 -14.14 -8.64 -20.22
C CYS A 229 -13.27 -7.38 -20.03
N CYS A 230 -13.49 -6.67 -18.93
CA CYS A 230 -12.68 -5.51 -18.56
C CYS A 230 -11.20 -5.92 -18.35
N PRO A 231 -10.22 -5.24 -18.98
CA PRO A 231 -8.80 -5.55 -18.78
C PRO A 231 -8.31 -5.40 -17.33
N ILE A 232 -8.99 -4.57 -16.53
CA ILE A 232 -8.60 -4.26 -15.15
C ILE A 232 -9.20 -5.26 -14.15
N CYS A 233 -10.51 -5.48 -14.20
CA CYS A 233 -11.22 -6.27 -13.19
C CYS A 233 -11.84 -7.56 -13.72
N ARG A 234 -11.64 -7.88 -15.01
CA ARG A 234 -12.15 -9.06 -15.71
C ARG A 234 -13.68 -9.24 -15.67
N ARG A 235 -14.43 -8.23 -15.20
CA ARG A 235 -15.89 -8.22 -15.24
C ARG A 235 -16.38 -8.16 -16.69
N THR A 236 -17.41 -8.93 -17.01
CA THR A 236 -18.04 -8.92 -18.34
C THR A 236 -18.51 -7.52 -18.71
N ILE A 237 -18.17 -7.09 -19.93
CA ILE A 237 -18.54 -5.78 -20.45
C ILE A 237 -19.98 -5.85 -20.95
N LYS A 238 -20.88 -5.13 -20.29
CA LYS A 238 -22.29 -5.02 -20.72
C LYS A 238 -22.48 -3.96 -21.81
N ASP A 239 -21.82 -2.82 -21.62
CA ASP A 239 -21.84 -1.72 -22.58
C ASP A 239 -20.58 -0.83 -22.43
N ILE A 240 -20.38 0.11 -23.34
CA ILE A 240 -19.31 1.10 -23.29
C ILE A 240 -19.88 2.49 -23.53
N ILE A 241 -19.38 3.48 -22.79
CA ILE A 241 -19.83 4.88 -22.89
C ILE A 241 -18.63 5.74 -23.31
N LYS A 242 -18.76 6.46 -24.42
CA LYS A 242 -17.74 7.43 -24.84
C LYS A 242 -17.81 8.66 -23.95
N THR A 243 -16.67 9.07 -23.42
CA THR A 243 -16.52 10.29 -22.63
C THR A 243 -15.79 11.35 -23.45
N TYR A 244 -16.28 12.58 -23.41
CA TYR A 244 -15.60 13.72 -24.03
C TYR A 244 -14.94 14.52 -22.91
N ARG A 245 -13.61 14.56 -22.89
CA ARG A 245 -12.87 15.40 -21.93
C ARG A 245 -13.00 16.85 -22.41
N SER A 246 -13.72 17.69 -21.66
CA SER A 246 -13.86 19.11 -21.97
C SER A 246 -12.51 19.81 -21.76
N THR A 247 -12.09 20.60 -22.75
CA THR A 247 -10.79 21.29 -22.82
C THR A 247 -10.53 22.34 -21.73
N LEU A 248 -11.42 22.45 -20.73
CA LEU A 248 -11.36 23.43 -19.65
C LEU A 248 -10.38 23.06 -18.52
N ASP A 249 -9.99 21.79 -18.39
CA ASP A 249 -9.04 21.36 -17.34
C ASP A 249 -7.57 21.63 -17.67
N ARG A 250 -7.23 21.94 -18.93
CA ARG A 250 -5.84 22.29 -19.33
C ARG A 250 -5.51 23.78 -19.18
N LEU A 251 -6.51 24.67 -19.05
CA LEU A 251 -6.28 26.11 -18.87
C LEU A 251 -6.18 26.55 -17.39
N ARG A 252 -6.58 25.69 -16.44
CA ARG A 252 -6.56 26.02 -15.00
C ARG A 252 -5.19 25.96 -14.33
N VAL A 253 -4.13 25.51 -15.01
CA VAL A 253 -2.77 25.52 -14.45
C VAL A 253 -2.06 26.87 -14.67
N GLN A 254 -2.64 27.78 -15.47
CA GLN A 254 -2.05 29.10 -15.74
C GLN A 254 -3.05 30.25 -15.53
N SER A 255 -3.57 30.44 -14.32
CA SER A 255 -3.93 31.77 -13.77
C SER A 255 -4.61 31.62 -12.42
N GLY A 256 -4.13 32.37 -11.43
CA GLY A 256 -4.67 32.37 -10.08
C GLY A 256 -6.01 33.09 -9.95
N SER A 257 -6.58 32.91 -8.75
CA SER A 257 -7.68 33.65 -8.11
C SER A 257 -9.03 33.71 -8.84
N GLY A 258 -10.07 33.15 -8.22
CA GLY A 258 -11.46 33.45 -8.57
C GLY A 258 -12.43 32.33 -8.21
N THR A 259 -13.18 32.53 -7.13
CA THR A 259 -14.34 31.73 -6.73
C THR A 259 -15.41 31.78 -7.83
N LEU A 260 -15.93 30.63 -8.29
CA LEU A 260 -17.33 30.48 -8.72
C LEU A 260 -17.69 29.02 -9.07
N ASN A 261 -18.87 28.62 -8.61
CA ASN A 261 -19.54 27.33 -8.79
C ASN A 261 -19.70 26.96 -10.27
N SER A 262 -19.44 25.70 -10.65
CA SER A 262 -19.84 25.18 -11.97
C SER A 262 -20.57 23.85 -11.85
N THR A 263 -21.86 23.92 -12.13
CA THR A 263 -22.84 22.83 -12.30
C THR A 263 -22.49 21.94 -13.50
N ILE A 264 -22.43 20.62 -13.30
CA ILE A 264 -22.37 19.63 -14.39
C ILE A 264 -23.79 19.43 -14.94
N LYS A 265 -23.98 19.67 -16.24
CA LYS A 265 -25.20 19.29 -16.98
C LYS A 265 -24.95 17.97 -17.71
N ALA A 266 -25.81 16.99 -17.48
CA ALA A 266 -25.97 15.81 -18.31
C ALA A 266 -27.14 16.05 -19.28
N PHE A 267 -26.96 15.73 -20.55
CA PHE A 267 -28.01 15.49 -21.54
C PHE A 267 -27.93 14.04 -21.96
#